data_AF-A0A968UP03-F1
#
_entry.id   AF-A0A968UP03-F1
#
_cell.length_a   1.000
_cell.length_b   1.000
_cell.length_c   1.000
_cell.angle_alpha   90.00
_cell.angle_beta   90.00
_cell.angle_gamma   90.00
#
_symmetry.space_group_name_H-M   'P 1'
#
loop_
_entity.id
_entity.type
_entity.pdbx_description
1 polymer ?
#
loop_
_entity_poly.entity_id
_entity_poly.type
_entity_poly.pdbx_seq_one_letter_code
_entity_poly.pdbx_strand_id
1 'polypeptide(L)'
;MMNIKIFLMILLLCAASFFLGRYVKSPDTHDAASKTASQKPGERKVLFYRNPMNPAITSPAPAKDEMGMDYIPVYEDEGSQPKKTAEQEAEDFLRKMLKFRA
;
A
#
# COMPACT_ATOMS: atom_id res chain seq x y z
N MET A 1 -28.42 32.74 28.74
CA MET A 1 -28.93 31.44 28.28
C MET A 1 -28.71 31.30 26.77
N MET A 2 -27.62 30.66 26.36
CA MET A 2 -27.35 30.41 24.94
C MET A 2 -28.26 29.27 24.45
N ASN A 3 -28.97 29.47 23.34
CA ASN A 3 -30.08 28.63 22.91
C ASN A 3 -29.62 27.21 22.59
N ILE A 4 -29.96 26.25 23.47
CA ILE A 4 -29.66 24.82 23.32
C ILE A 4 -30.14 24.24 21.98
N LYS A 5 -31.18 24.85 21.39
CA LYS A 5 -31.71 24.52 20.07
C LYS A 5 -30.69 24.75 18.95
N ILE A 6 -29.82 25.76 19.07
CA ILE A 6 -28.76 26.06 18.09
C ILE A 6 -27.70 24.95 18.11
N PHE A 7 -27.34 24.44 19.29
CA PHE A 7 -26.42 23.30 19.41
C PHE A 7 -27.00 22.03 18.80
N LEU A 8 -28.30 21.77 18.98
CA LEU A 8 -28.98 20.61 18.40
C LEU A 8 -29.04 20.67 16.87
N MET A 9 -29.25 21.85 16.30
CA MET A 9 -29.20 22.06 14.84
C MET A 9 -27.79 21.82 14.29
N ILE A 10 -26.73 22.33 14.94
CA ILE A 10 -25.34 22.13 14.51
C ILE A 10 -24.96 20.66 14.58
N LEU A 11 -25.35 19.95 15.64
CA LEU A 11 -25.10 18.51 15.78
C LEU A 11 -25.78 17.71 14.65
N LEU A 12 -27.03 18.05 14.32
CA LEU A 12 -27.80 17.38 13.28
C LEU A 12 -27.23 17.66 11.87
N LEU A 13 -26.80 18.90 11.62
CA LEU A 13 -26.07 19.27 10.40
C LEU A 13 -24.74 18.52 10.29
N CYS A 14 -23.93 18.46 11.36
CA CYS A 14 -22.68 17.70 11.38
C CYS A 14 -22.89 16.20 11.16
N ALA A 15 -23.92 15.60 11.77
CA ALA A 15 -24.22 14.18 11.60
C ALA A 15 -24.64 13.85 10.16
N ALA A 16 -25.45 14.72 9.54
CA ALA A 16 -25.86 14.57 8.14
C ALA A 16 -24.67 14.68 7.18
N SER A 17 -23.77 15.64 7.40
CA SER A 17 -22.53 15.78 6.61
C SER A 17 -21.59 14.59 6.77
N PHE A 18 -21.49 14.01 7.98
CA PHE A 18 -20.65 12.85 8.25
C PHE A 18 -21.18 11.56 7.60
N PHE A 19 -22.51 11.39 7.56
CA PHE A 19 -23.13 10.21 6.95
C PHE A 19 -23.13 10.29 5.43
N LEU A 20 -23.42 11.47 4.85
CA LEU A 20 -23.36 11.64 3.39
C LEU A 20 -21.90 11.59 2.87
N GLY A 21 -20.93 12.10 3.64
CA GLY A 21 -19.50 11.99 3.32
C GLY A 21 -18.96 10.55 3.37
N ARG A 22 -19.64 9.63 4.06
CA ARG A 22 -19.31 8.18 4.02
C ARG A 22 -19.92 7.46 2.82
N TYR A 23 -21.06 7.92 2.31
CA TYR A 23 -21.69 7.32 1.12
C TYR A 23 -21.17 7.93 -0.18
N VAL A 24 -20.70 9.18 -0.19
CA VAL A 24 -20.05 9.83 -1.34
C VAL A 24 -18.53 9.60 -1.27
N LYS A 25 -18.10 8.34 -1.34
CA LYS A 25 -16.69 7.98 -1.51
C LYS A 25 -16.53 6.88 -2.55
N SER A 26 -16.76 7.24 -3.81
CA SER A 26 -16.16 6.76 -5.08
C SER A 26 -16.96 7.36 -6.24
N PRO A 27 -16.40 7.74 -7.41
CA PRO A 27 -15.09 7.40 -7.98
C PRO A 27 -14.25 8.62 -8.45
N ASP A 28 -12.95 8.39 -8.66
CA ASP A 28 -12.01 9.22 -9.45
C ASP A 28 -11.70 10.66 -8.99
N THR A 29 -11.53 10.88 -7.69
CA THR A 29 -10.60 11.94 -7.24
C THR A 29 -9.19 11.36 -7.22
N HIS A 30 -8.39 11.65 -8.25
CA HIS A 30 -6.94 11.40 -8.31
C HIS A 30 -6.13 12.19 -7.25
N ASP A 31 -6.76 12.70 -6.20
CA ASP A 31 -6.19 13.51 -5.12
C ASP A 31 -6.53 12.93 -3.74
N ALA A 32 -5.96 11.77 -3.38
CA ALA A 32 -5.92 11.30 -1.98
C ALA A 32 -4.94 10.13 -1.73
N ALA A 33 -3.79 10.07 -2.41
CA ALA A 33 -2.77 9.04 -2.13
C ALA A 33 -1.44 9.62 -1.61
N SER A 34 -1.44 10.81 -1.02
CA SER A 34 -0.28 11.36 -0.28
C SER A 34 -0.36 11.13 1.24
N LYS A 35 -1.22 10.22 1.70
CA LYS A 35 -1.17 9.74 3.09
C LYS A 35 -1.51 8.26 3.10
N THR A 36 -0.48 7.44 3.00
CA THR A 36 -0.29 6.14 3.67
C THR A 36 0.85 5.43 2.93
N ALA A 37 2.08 5.89 3.18
CA ALA A 37 3.25 5.01 3.17
C ALA A 37 3.21 4.11 4.43
N SER A 38 2.05 3.49 4.70
CA SER A 38 1.92 2.55 5.79
C SER A 38 2.04 1.16 5.19
N GLN A 39 3.28 0.67 5.28
CA GLN A 39 3.64 -0.73 5.45
C GLN A 39 2.45 -1.51 6.09
N LYS A 40 2.01 -2.68 5.63
CA LYS A 40 2.73 -3.91 5.24
C LYS A 40 1.67 -4.94 4.78
N PRO A 41 2.00 -5.91 3.91
CA PRO A 41 2.11 -7.28 4.44
C PRO A 41 3.32 -8.02 3.82
N GLY A 42 4.52 -7.77 4.35
CA GLY A 42 5.71 -8.59 4.11
C GLY A 42 7.09 -7.92 4.21
N GLU A 43 7.36 -6.99 5.16
CA GLU A 43 8.72 -6.49 5.55
C GLU A 43 9.63 -5.86 4.49
N ARG A 44 9.20 -5.71 3.24
CA ARG A 44 10.09 -5.18 2.20
C ARG A 44 10.16 -3.66 2.23
N LYS A 45 11.37 -3.13 2.37
CA LYS A 45 11.62 -1.68 2.23
C LYS A 45 11.64 -1.32 0.75
N VAL A 46 10.89 -0.29 0.36
CA VAL A 46 10.92 0.29 -1.00
C VAL A 46 12.16 1.17 -1.11
N LEU A 47 13.00 0.96 -2.12
CA LEU A 47 14.19 1.76 -2.39
C LEU A 47 13.84 2.98 -3.25
N PHE A 48 13.02 2.80 -4.30
CA PHE A 48 12.55 3.88 -5.18
C PHE A 48 11.40 3.44 -6.06
N TYR A 49 10.80 4.38 -6.79
CA TYR A 49 9.71 4.17 -7.73
C TYR A 49 10.18 4.40 -9.17
N ARG A 50 9.71 3.59 -10.13
CA ARG A 50 10.05 3.70 -11.56
C ARG A 50 8.81 4.01 -12.40
N ASN A 51 8.97 4.85 -13.41
CA ASN A 51 7.90 5.13 -14.36
C ASN A 51 7.66 3.92 -15.28
N PRO A 52 6.41 3.45 -15.46
CA PRO A 52 6.08 2.30 -16.32
C PRO A 52 6.41 2.53 -17.80
N MET A 53 6.36 3.77 -18.28
CA MET A 53 6.61 4.12 -19.68
C MET A 53 8.09 4.41 -19.97
N ASN A 54 8.80 5.00 -19.01
CA ASN A 54 10.21 5.33 -19.17
C ASN A 54 11.04 4.93 -17.94
N PRO A 55 11.78 3.81 -17.99
CA PRO A 55 12.53 3.31 -16.84
C PRO A 55 13.72 4.19 -16.42
N ALA A 56 14.11 5.19 -17.23
CA ALA A 56 15.11 6.17 -16.84
C ALA A 56 14.56 7.21 -15.84
N ILE A 57 13.23 7.39 -15.79
CA ILE A 57 12.57 8.29 -14.87
C ILE A 57 12.27 7.54 -13.58
N THR A 58 12.88 7.98 -12.49
CA THR A 58 12.73 7.39 -11.16
C THR A 58 12.34 8.46 -10.15
N SER A 59 11.67 8.05 -9.08
CA SER A 59 11.27 8.94 -7.99
C SER A 59 11.55 8.30 -6.62
N PRO A 60 12.13 9.04 -5.66
CA PRO A 60 12.32 8.54 -4.30
C PRO A 60 11.01 8.44 -3.51
N ALA A 61 9.96 9.12 -3.97
CA ALA A 61 8.62 9.10 -3.38
C ALA A 61 7.59 8.52 -4.36
N PRO A 62 6.44 8.02 -3.87
CA PRO A 62 5.33 7.64 -4.74
C PRO A 62 4.94 8.80 -5.64
N ALA A 63 4.95 8.56 -6.95
CA ALA A 63 4.67 9.55 -7.98
C ALA A 63 3.76 8.95 -9.06
N LYS A 64 3.17 9.82 -9.87
CA LYS A 64 2.33 9.46 -11.01
C LYS A 64 2.96 9.96 -12.31
N ASP A 65 2.69 9.27 -13.41
CA ASP A 65 3.12 9.69 -14.74
C ASP A 65 2.13 10.70 -15.36
N GLU A 66 2.49 11.23 -16.54
CA GLU A 66 1.67 12.21 -17.27
C GLU A 66 0.29 11.65 -17.68
N MET A 67 0.14 10.33 -17.66
CA MET A 67 -1.10 9.60 -17.95
C MET A 67 -1.87 9.24 -16.69
N GLY A 68 -1.40 9.65 -15.51
CA GLY A 68 -2.05 9.43 -14.22
C GLY A 68 -1.82 8.04 -13.60
N MET A 69 -0.91 7.24 -14.15
CA MET A 69 -0.56 5.91 -13.63
C MET A 69 0.46 6.04 -12.49
N ASP A 70 0.30 5.23 -11.45
CA ASP A 70 1.24 5.18 -10.33
C ASP A 70 2.57 4.55 -10.76
N TYR A 71 3.66 5.08 -10.21
CA TYR A 71 4.98 4.51 -10.44
C TYR A 71 5.13 3.15 -9.74
N ILE A 72 5.92 2.27 -10.35
CA ILE A 72 6.14 0.91 -9.87
C ILE A 72 7.16 0.94 -8.72
N PRO A 73 6.80 0.46 -7.50
CA PRO A 73 7.74 0.39 -6.38
C PRO A 73 8.79 -0.69 -6.61
N VAL A 74 10.06 -0.32 -6.41
CA VAL A 74 11.21 -1.22 -6.42
C VAL A 74 11.65 -1.46 -4.98
N TYR A 75 11.68 -2.72 -4.59
CA TYR A 75 12.01 -3.13 -3.22
C TYR A 75 13.50 -3.48 -3.07
N GLU A 76 14.05 -3.29 -1.88
CA GLU A 76 15.43 -3.68 -1.53
C GLU A 76 15.64 -5.19 -1.74
N ASP A 77 14.63 -5.99 -1.41
CA ASP A 77 14.63 -7.46 -1.53
C ASP A 77 14.74 -8.01 -2.96
N GLU A 78 14.43 -7.21 -4.00
CA GLU A 78 14.65 -7.67 -5.37
C GLU A 78 16.15 -7.78 -5.69
N GLY A 79 17.00 -7.00 -5.03
CA GLY A 79 18.46 -7.15 -5.07
C GLY A 79 18.99 -8.19 -4.08
N SER A 80 18.23 -8.48 -3.03
CA SER A 80 18.56 -9.42 -1.97
C SER A 80 17.50 -10.50 -1.80
N GLN A 81 17.17 -11.20 -2.89
CA GLN A 81 16.52 -12.49 -2.73
C GLN A 81 17.49 -13.35 -1.93
N PRO A 82 17.11 -13.94 -0.79
CA PRO A 82 17.88 -15.02 -0.23
C PRO A 82 17.74 -16.14 -1.26
N LYS A 83 18.68 -16.19 -2.20
CA LYS A 83 18.89 -17.32 -3.08
C LYS A 83 19.11 -18.47 -2.11
N LYS A 84 18.03 -19.21 -1.81
CA LYS A 84 18.09 -20.38 -0.93
C LYS A 84 19.24 -21.18 -1.49
N THR A 85 20.32 -21.19 -0.72
CA THR A 85 21.57 -21.77 -1.18
C THR A 85 21.26 -23.24 -1.40
N ALA A 86 21.84 -23.87 -2.43
CA ALA A 86 21.48 -25.24 -2.82
C ALA A 86 21.48 -26.24 -1.65
N GLU A 87 22.23 -25.95 -0.59
CA GLU A 87 22.22 -26.64 0.70
C GLU A 87 20.88 -26.59 1.43
N GLN A 88 20.22 -25.42 1.49
CA GLN A 88 18.90 -25.26 2.12
C GLN A 88 17.80 -25.98 1.33
N GLU A 89 17.90 -26.05 0.00
CA GLU A 89 16.99 -26.83 -0.83
C GLU A 89 17.27 -28.33 -0.73
N ALA A 90 18.55 -28.73 -0.64
CA ALA A 90 18.94 -30.13 -0.43
C ALA A 90 18.49 -30.65 0.94
N GLU A 91 18.61 -29.86 2.00
CA GLU A 91 18.12 -30.23 3.34
C GLU A 91 16.60 -30.36 3.39
N ASP A 92 15.87 -29.46 2.74
CA ASP A 92 14.40 -29.56 2.64
C ASP A 92 13.97 -30.80 1.84
N PHE A 93 14.70 -31.11 0.77
CA PHE A 93 14.48 -32.31 -0.03
C PHE A 93 14.78 -33.61 0.74
N LEU A 94 15.90 -33.67 1.47
CA LEU A 94 16.27 -34.82 2.29
C LEU A 94 15.27 -35.04 3.42
N ARG A 95 14.83 -33.98 4.11
CA ARG A 95 13.77 -34.07 5.12
C ARG A 95 12.48 -34.62 4.53
N LYS A 96 12.11 -34.18 3.33
CA LYS A 96 10.93 -34.68 2.62
C LYS A 96 11.08 -36.15 2.23
N MET A 97 12.26 -36.57 1.77
CA MET A 97 12.56 -37.97 1.46
C MET A 97 12.51 -38.88 2.69
N LEU A 98 13.08 -38.44 3.82
CA LEU A 98 13.05 -39.19 5.07
C LEU A 98 11.62 -39.33 5.62
N LYS A 99 10.78 -38.31 5.46
CA LYS A 99 9.37 -38.35 5.89
C LYS A 99 8.47 -39.21 5.01
N PHE A 100 8.88 -39.50 3.77
CA PHE A 100 8.15 -40.35 2.82
C PHE A 100 8.49 -41.84 2.96
N ARG A 101 9.55 -42.16 3.70
CA ARG A 101 10.07 -43.53 3.89
C ARG A 101 9.67 -44.15 5.24
N ALA A 102 8.90 -43.42 6.05
CA ALA A 102 8.20 -43.91 7.25
C ALA A 102 6.71 -44.07 6.93
#